data_AF-A0A0G3BRC1-F1
#
_entry.id   AF-A0A0G3BRC1-F1
#
_cell.length_a   1.000
_cell.length_b   1.000
_cell.length_c   1.000
_cell.angle_alpha   90.00
_cell.angle_beta   90.00
_cell.angle_gamma   90.00
#
_symmetry.space_group_name_H-M   'P 1'
#
loop_
_entity.id
_entity.type
_entity.pdbx_description
1 polymer ?
#
loop_
_entity_poly.entity_id
_entity_poly.type
_entity_poly.pdbx_seq_one_letter_code
_entity_poly.pdbx_strand_id
1 'polypeptide(L)' 'MKPKLLTVVLCGALAGIASAKDRPVDSPESAGRAYAEVYKDMVLALCVAKAYQKEPGAAADAGSTVGAL' A
#
# COMPACT_ATOMS: atom_id res chain seq x y z
N MET A 1 20.80 -27.56 31.78
CA MET A 1 20.10 -27.29 30.50
C MET A 1 20.41 -25.86 30.05
N LYS A 2 21.27 -25.76 29.02
CA LYS A 2 21.45 -24.67 28.02
C LYS A 2 21.24 -23.19 28.46
N PRO A 3 22.16 -22.57 29.23
CA PRO A 3 22.15 -21.11 29.45
C PRO A 3 22.32 -20.32 28.14
N LYS A 4 23.02 -20.90 27.15
CA LYS A 4 23.17 -20.34 25.80
C LYS A 4 21.86 -20.25 25.02
N LEU A 5 20.88 -21.12 25.31
CA LEU A 5 19.57 -21.09 24.64
C LEU A 5 18.72 -19.92 25.17
N LEU A 6 18.85 -19.59 26.46
CA LEU A 6 18.14 -18.48 27.08
C LEU A 6 18.64 -17.12 26.57
N THR A 7 19.95 -16.98 26.31
CA THR A 7 20.53 -15.77 25.71
C THR A 7 20.12 -15.57 24.25
N VAL A 8 20.01 -16.65 23.46
CA VAL A 8 19.56 -16.58 22.05
C VAL A 8 18.09 -16.16 21.95
N VAL A 9 17.24 -16.66 22.86
CA VAL A 9 15.82 -16.29 22.91
C VAL A 9 15.62 -14.82 23.29
N LEU A 10 16.44 -14.29 24.20
CA LEU A 10 16.35 -12.88 24.60
C LEU A 10 16.80 -11.91 23.49
N CYS A 11 17.80 -12.27 22.67
CA CYS A 11 18.24 -11.46 21.53
C CYS A 11 17.22 -11.46 20.37
N GLY A 12 16.48 -12.55 20.16
CA GLY A 12 15.46 -12.63 19.10
C GLY A 12 14.25 -11.74 19.35
N ALA A 13 13.92 -11.45 20.62
CA ALA A 13 12.77 -10.63 20.97
C ALA A 13 12.95 -9.13 20.65
N LEU A 14 14.20 -8.62 20.56
CA LEU A 14 14.46 -7.22 20.20
C LEU A 14 14.45 -6.97 18.68
N ALA A 15 14.49 -8.00 17.85
CA ALA A 15 14.52 -7.85 16.40
C ALA A 15 13.13 -7.60 15.77
N GLY A 16 12.05 -7.72 16.54
CA GLY A 16 10.66 -7.66 16.05
C GLY A 16 10.01 -6.29 16.02
N ILE A 17 10.64 -5.24 16.55
CA ILE A 17 10.05 -3.89 16.62
C ILE A 17 10.53 -3.03 15.45
N ALA A 18 10.43 -3.56 14.24
CA ALA A 18 10.50 -2.72 13.04
C ALA A 18 9.17 -1.97 12.92
N SER A 19 9.03 -0.85 13.64
CA SER A 19 8.02 0.14 13.29
C SER A 19 8.40 0.70 11.93
N ALA A 20 7.65 0.33 10.89
CA ALA A 20 7.65 1.11 9.66
C ALA A 20 7.27 2.53 10.07
N LYS A 21 8.25 3.45 10.07
CA LYS A 21 7.93 4.87 10.21
C LYS A 21 7.03 5.20 9.03
N ASP A 22 5.79 5.63 9.31
CA ASP A 22 4.98 6.31 8.31
C ASP A 22 5.86 7.40 7.73
N ARG A 23 6.28 7.23 6.47
CA ARG A 23 6.89 8.33 5.74
C ARG A 23 5.78 9.38 5.67
N PRO A 24 6.08 10.66 5.89
CA PRO A 24 5.11 11.71 5.58
C PRO A 24 4.64 11.42 4.15
N VAL A 25 3.34 11.15 4.03
CA VAL A 25 2.75 10.84 2.74
C VAL A 25 2.71 12.18 2.01
N ASP A 26 3.72 12.41 1.17
CA ASP A 26 3.86 13.64 0.39
C ASP A 26 2.85 13.70 -0.78
N SER A 27 1.99 12.68 -0.92
CA SER A 27 0.87 12.66 -1.85
C SER A 27 -0.42 13.13 -1.19
N PRO A 28 -1.28 13.86 -1.91
CA PRO A 28 -2.62 14.18 -1.42
C PRO A 28 -3.46 12.90 -1.35
N GLU A 29 -3.89 12.54 -0.14
CA GLU A 29 -4.81 11.42 0.09
C GLU A 29 -6.17 11.66 -0.58
N SER A 30 -6.77 10.60 -1.15
CA SER A 30 -8.07 10.68 -1.82
C SER A 30 -9.16 11.23 -0.91
N ALA A 31 -9.17 10.81 0.36
CA ALA A 31 -10.12 11.27 1.38
C ALA A 31 -10.01 12.78 1.71
N GLY A 32 -8.91 13.44 1.34
CA GLY A 32 -8.69 14.87 1.54
C GLY A 32 -9.09 15.75 0.36
N ARG A 33 -9.47 15.17 -0.78
CA ARG A 33 -9.76 15.90 -2.03
C ARG A 33 -11.25 16.10 -2.25
N ALA A 34 -11.61 17.08 -3.07
CA ALA A 34 -13.01 17.32 -3.41
C ALA A 34 -13.59 16.15 -4.22
N TYR A 35 -14.84 15.79 -3.95
CA TYR A 35 -15.52 14.67 -4.62
C TYR A 35 -15.42 14.75 -6.16
N ALA A 36 -15.60 15.93 -6.73
CA ALA A 36 -15.52 16.14 -8.18
C ALA A 36 -14.13 15.88 -8.78
N GLU A 37 -13.06 15.99 -7.97
CA GLU A 37 -11.70 15.68 -8.40
C GLU A 37 -11.46 14.18 -8.34
N VAL A 38 -11.79 13.54 -7.22
CA VAL A 38 -11.66 12.09 -7.02
C VAL A 38 -12.50 11.31 -8.03
N TYR A 39 -13.69 11.83 -8.40
CA TYR A 39 -14.52 11.22 -9.44
C TYR A 39 -13.86 11.21 -10.82
N LYS A 40 -13.16 12.29 -11.20
CA LYS A 40 -12.41 12.34 -12.47
C LYS A 40 -11.28 11.32 -12.48
N ASP A 41 -10.59 11.19 -11.36
CA ASP A 41 -9.51 10.21 -11.19
C ASP A 41 -10.04 8.77 -11.26
N MET A 42 -11.21 8.51 -10.67
CA MET A 42 -11.89 7.21 -10.74
C MET A 42 -12.23 6.82 -12.19
N VAL A 43 -12.82 7.76 -12.95
CA VAL A 43 -13.16 7.53 -14.36
C VAL A 43 -11.90 7.29 -15.19
N LEU A 44 -10.83 8.05 -14.94
CA LEU A 44 -9.55 7.87 -15.62
C LEU A 44 -8.94 6.50 -15.33
N ALA A 45 -8.87 6.10 -14.05
CA ALA A 45 -8.36 4.80 -13.63
C ALA A 45 -9.16 3.65 -14.28
N LEU A 46 -10.48 3.77 -14.37
CA LEU A 46 -11.34 2.82 -15.06
C LEU A 46 -11.01 2.74 -16.56
N CYS A 47 -10.84 3.88 -17.23
CA CYS A 47 -10.44 3.92 -18.64
C CYS A 47 -9.10 3.22 -18.87
N VAL A 48 -8.09 3.48 -18.03
CA VAL A 48 -6.77 2.84 -18.10
C VAL A 48 -6.90 1.32 -17.90
N ALA A 49 -7.62 0.88 -16.88
CA ALA A 49 -7.82 -0.55 -16.61
C ALA A 49 -8.46 -1.28 -17.81
N LYS A 50 -9.39 -0.62 -18.50
CA LYS A 50 -10.02 -1.16 -19.73
C LYS A 50 -9.07 -1.14 -20.92
N ALA A 51 -8.32 -0.07 -21.13
CA ALA A 51 -7.37 0.04 -22.23
C ALA A 51 -6.27 -1.02 -22.14
N TYR A 52 -5.79 -1.30 -20.93
CA TYR A 52 -4.73 -2.26 -20.64
C TYR A 52 -5.25 -3.62 -20.18
N GLN A 53 -6.50 -3.99 -20.49
CA GLN A 53 -7.10 -5.26 -20.03
C GLN A 53 -6.31 -6.52 -20.45
N LYS A 54 -5.44 -6.43 -21.46
CA LYS A 54 -4.57 -7.52 -21.92
C LYS A 54 -3.21 -7.56 -21.22
N GLU A 55 -2.94 -6.60 -20.34
CA GLU A 55 -1.72 -6.46 -19.54
C GLU A 55 -2.11 -6.56 -18.06
N PRO A 56 -2.14 -7.79 -17.48
CA PRO A 56 -2.77 -8.05 -16.20
C PRO A 56 -2.26 -7.19 -15.04
N GLY A 57 -0.95 -6.86 -15.03
CA GLY A 57 -0.35 -6.00 -14.02
C GLY A 57 -0.90 -4.57 -14.08
N ALA A 58 -0.89 -3.95 -15.26
CA ALA A 58 -1.40 -2.60 -15.47
C ALA A 58 -2.92 -2.52 -15.24
N ALA A 59 -3.66 -3.54 -15.67
CA ALA A 59 -5.10 -3.62 -15.43
C ALA A 59 -5.44 -3.76 -13.94
N ALA A 60 -4.70 -4.58 -13.20
CA ALA A 60 -4.90 -4.78 -11.76
C ALA A 60 -4.51 -3.54 -10.94
N ASP A 61 -3.39 -2.91 -11.28
CA ASP A 61 -2.92 -1.68 -10.64
C ASP A 61 -3.95 -0.54 -10.79
N ALA A 62 -4.34 -0.23 -12.03
CA ALA A 62 -5.35 0.79 -12.30
C ALA A 62 -6.74 0.40 -11.75
N GLY A 63 -7.12 -0.88 -11.82
CA GLY A 63 -8.38 -1.38 -11.27
C GLY A 63 -8.46 -1.25 -9.75
N SER A 64 -7.34 -1.44 -9.03
CA SER A 64 -7.29 -1.25 -7.58
C SER A 64 -7.46 0.21 -7.18
N THR A 65 -6.95 1.14 -8.01
CA THR A 65 -7.13 2.57 -7.82
C THR A 65 -8.61 2.98 -7.89
N VAL A 66 -9.41 2.36 -8.77
CA VAL A 66 -10.87 2.61 -8.84
C VAL A 66 -11.58 2.30 -7.52
N GLY A 67 -11.15 1.27 -6.79
CA GLY A 67 -11.75 0.88 -5.50
C GLY A 67 -11.24 1.66 -4.29
N ALA A 68 -10.11 2.38 -4.44
CA ALA A 68 -9.48 3.18 -3.39
C ALA A 68 -9.89 4.67 -3.41
N LEU A 69 -10.54 5.11 -4.49
CA LEU A 69 -11.10 6.44 -4.69
C LEU A 69 -12.59 6.46 -4.31
#